data_AF-A0A953XMT3-F1
#
_entry.id   AF-A0A953XMT3-F1
#
_cell.length_a   1.000
_cell.length_b   1.000
_cell.length_c   1.000
_cell.angle_alpha   90.00
_cell.angle_beta   90.00
_cell.angle_gamma   90.00
#
_symmetry.space_group_name_H-M   'P 1'
#
loop_
_entity.id
_entity.type
_entity.pdbx_description
1 polymer ?
#
loop_
_entity_poly.entity_id
_entity_poly.type
_entity_poly.pdbx_seq_one_letter_code
_entity_poly.pdbx_strand_id
1 'polypeptide(L)'
;MPDRAEILARYESVRAHTREICAPLQTEDYVVQPMADVSPPRWHIGHVTWFFEQFLLGEFGKDYRPVHPQYAFLFNSYYNLIGERTERPKRGFLTRPTVAEIWEYREEVDSRMRRLIESCDDATLEKLLPVLEIGLNHEQQHQELLLTDIKFILFQAPLYPAYVSGQQSMKRKAAEGWTGFEGGVVQIGHSGEDFAFDNELPRHQQLLRPYRLANGQVSNAQYMEFMQSGGYTRPEFWLSDGWDIVQQQHWRAPQYWLQQDGEWHAFTLHGLAGLQPDAPVCHVSYYEADAFARWAGKRLPTEFEWEAAIGKLQGTGQLWEWTSSAYLPYPGYRPPEGAIGEYNGKFMVNQMVLRGGSVATPAGHIRPTYRNFWHPDRRWQFTGIRLAEDA
;
A
#
# COMPACT_ATOMS: atom_id res chain seq x y z
N MET A 1 24.11 6.10 -18.50
CA MET A 1 23.90 5.17 -17.38
C MET A 1 24.21 5.88 -16.08
N PRO A 2 23.44 5.64 -15.02
CA PRO A 2 23.76 6.15 -13.68
C PRO A 2 25.08 5.57 -13.16
N ASP A 3 25.70 6.28 -12.22
CA ASP A 3 26.94 5.81 -11.58
C ASP A 3 26.69 4.57 -10.71
N ARG A 4 27.59 3.58 -10.75
CA ARG A 4 27.47 2.33 -9.98
C ARG A 4 27.41 2.60 -8.47
N ALA A 5 28.15 3.60 -8.00
CA ALA A 5 28.08 4.01 -6.60
C ALA A 5 26.69 4.55 -6.21
N GLU A 6 26.03 5.32 -7.09
CA GLU A 6 24.66 5.81 -6.86
C GLU A 6 23.64 4.66 -6.86
N ILE A 7 23.78 3.72 -7.80
CA ILE A 7 22.93 2.52 -7.89
C ILE A 7 23.03 1.69 -6.59
N LEU A 8 24.26 1.45 -6.12
CA LEU A 8 24.53 0.71 -4.89
C LEU A 8 23.98 1.43 -3.66
N ALA A 9 24.25 2.73 -3.53
CA ALA A 9 23.76 3.52 -2.40
C ALA A 9 22.22 3.50 -2.33
N ARG A 10 21.54 3.58 -3.48
CA ARG A 10 20.09 3.48 -3.54
C ARG A 10 19.58 2.08 -3.18
N TYR A 11 20.21 1.03 -3.69
CA TYR A 11 19.90 -0.35 -3.30
C TYR A 11 20.04 -0.52 -1.79
N GLU A 12 21.19 -0.17 -1.21
CA GLU A 12 21.45 -0.31 0.21
C GLU A 12 20.49 0.53 1.07
N SER A 13 20.17 1.75 0.66
CA SER A 13 19.21 2.60 1.37
C SER A 13 17.82 2.00 1.42
N VAL A 14 17.28 1.52 0.29
CA VAL A 14 15.97 0.83 0.26
C VAL A 14 16.04 -0.44 1.11
N ARG A 15 17.12 -1.22 1.01
CA ARG A 15 17.28 -2.45 1.80
C ARG A 15 17.41 -2.18 3.30
N ALA A 16 18.04 -1.08 3.71
CA ALA A 16 18.19 -0.70 5.11
C ALA A 16 16.85 -0.32 5.74
N HIS A 17 15.96 0.37 5.01
CA HIS A 17 14.66 0.79 5.56
C HIS A 17 13.78 -0.39 6.00
N THR A 18 13.83 -1.53 5.30
CA THR A 18 13.17 -2.78 5.74
C THR A 18 13.69 -3.27 7.09
N ARG A 19 14.99 -3.09 7.38
CA ARG A 19 15.57 -3.42 8.70
C ARG A 19 15.08 -2.47 9.78
N GLU A 20 14.99 -1.18 9.48
CA GLU A 20 14.49 -0.17 10.41
C GLU A 20 13.04 -0.44 10.84
N ILE A 21 12.18 -0.81 9.89
CA ILE A 21 10.78 -1.18 10.16
C ILE A 21 10.66 -2.45 11.02
N CYS A 22 11.59 -3.39 10.86
CA CYS A 22 11.53 -4.65 11.59
C CYS A 22 12.26 -4.60 12.95
N ALA A 23 13.17 -3.64 13.16
CA ALA A 23 14.03 -3.57 14.35
C ALA A 23 13.28 -3.59 15.70
N PRO A 24 12.08 -2.98 15.86
CA PRO A 24 11.36 -3.00 17.13
C PRO A 24 10.65 -4.32 17.47
N LEU A 25 10.46 -5.20 16.48
CA LEU A 25 9.65 -6.41 16.61
C LEU A 25 10.32 -7.47 17.51
N GLN A 26 9.50 -8.18 18.28
CA GLN A 26 9.91 -9.42 18.95
C GLN A 26 9.86 -10.58 17.95
N THR A 27 10.56 -11.69 18.25
CA THR A 27 10.67 -12.83 17.32
C THR A 27 9.30 -13.40 16.96
N GLU A 28 8.38 -13.43 17.92
CA GLU A 28 7.02 -13.95 17.79
C GLU A 28 6.18 -13.12 16.80
N ASP A 29 6.40 -11.81 16.74
CA ASP A 29 5.66 -10.89 15.87
C ASP A 29 5.93 -11.18 14.38
N TYR A 30 7.07 -11.79 14.06
CA TYR A 30 7.45 -12.13 12.69
C TYR A 30 6.71 -13.33 12.11
N VAL A 31 5.97 -14.10 12.90
CA VAL A 31 5.56 -15.46 12.53
C VAL A 31 4.09 -15.58 12.16
N VAL A 32 3.23 -14.86 12.85
CA VAL A 32 1.78 -15.08 12.79
C VAL A 32 1.12 -14.46 11.56
N GLN A 33 -0.03 -15.04 11.16
CA GLN A 33 -0.87 -14.58 10.07
C GLN A 33 -2.33 -14.51 10.55
N PRO A 34 -2.77 -13.39 11.13
CA PRO A 34 -4.09 -13.28 11.74
C PRO A 34 -5.25 -13.21 10.74
N MET A 35 -4.98 -12.89 9.48
CA MET A 35 -5.92 -13.02 8.37
C MET A 35 -5.18 -13.32 7.06
N ALA A 36 -5.87 -13.90 6.08
CA ALA A 36 -5.26 -14.32 4.82
C ALA A 36 -4.57 -13.18 4.05
N ASP A 37 -5.00 -11.94 4.25
CA ASP A 37 -4.44 -10.79 3.56
C ASP A 37 -3.15 -10.25 4.18
N VAL A 38 -2.99 -10.42 5.50
CA VAL A 38 -1.76 -10.11 6.23
C VAL A 38 -0.74 -11.19 5.92
N SER A 39 0.53 -10.86 5.73
CA SER A 39 1.63 -11.82 5.70
C SER A 39 2.55 -11.63 6.91
N PRO A 40 3.16 -12.71 7.43
CA PRO A 40 4.12 -12.58 8.52
C PRO A 40 5.31 -11.67 8.12
N PRO A 41 5.83 -10.80 8.99
CA PRO A 41 6.97 -9.93 8.67
C PRO A 41 8.18 -10.67 8.10
N ARG A 42 8.50 -11.88 8.59
CA ARG A 42 9.59 -12.69 8.00
C ARG A 42 9.31 -13.12 6.56
N TRP A 43 8.04 -13.33 6.21
CA TRP A 43 7.66 -13.65 4.83
C TRP A 43 7.87 -12.43 3.92
N HIS A 44 7.56 -11.20 4.37
CA HIS A 44 7.88 -10.00 3.59
C HIS A 44 9.39 -9.89 3.31
N ILE A 45 10.23 -10.07 4.33
CA ILE A 45 11.70 -10.00 4.18
C ILE A 45 12.21 -11.07 3.21
N GLY A 46 11.76 -12.31 3.37
CA GLY A 46 12.10 -13.41 2.46
C GLY A 46 11.61 -13.16 1.04
N HIS A 47 10.39 -12.64 0.88
CA HIS A 47 9.77 -12.34 -0.41
C HIS A 47 10.50 -11.27 -1.21
N VAL A 48 10.80 -10.12 -0.60
CA VAL A 48 11.52 -9.05 -1.31
C VAL A 48 12.95 -9.49 -1.63
N THR A 49 13.56 -10.33 -0.80
CA THR A 49 14.89 -10.92 -1.06
C THR A 49 14.82 -11.92 -2.23
N TRP A 50 13.79 -12.76 -2.25
CA TRP A 50 13.50 -13.68 -3.34
C TRP A 50 13.33 -12.96 -4.67
N PHE A 51 12.70 -11.78 -4.71
CA PHE A 51 12.59 -11.02 -5.95
C PHE A 51 13.97 -10.73 -6.56
N PHE A 52 14.92 -10.21 -5.78
CA PHE A 52 16.28 -9.95 -6.25
C PHE A 52 17.02 -11.23 -6.62
N GLU A 53 16.83 -12.29 -5.83
CA GLU A 53 17.45 -13.58 -6.10
C GLU A 53 16.98 -14.17 -7.44
N GLN A 54 15.67 -14.18 -7.71
CA GLN A 54 15.13 -14.80 -8.92
C GLN A 54 15.36 -13.95 -10.16
N PHE A 55 14.95 -12.68 -10.13
CA PHE A 55 14.87 -11.86 -11.33
C PHE A 55 16.17 -11.14 -11.68
N LEU A 56 17.11 -11.04 -10.74
CA LEU A 56 18.40 -10.39 -10.98
C LEU A 56 19.57 -11.36 -10.87
N LEU A 57 19.74 -12.02 -9.71
CA LEU A 57 20.87 -12.95 -9.55
C LEU A 57 20.70 -14.21 -10.41
N GLY A 58 19.48 -14.75 -10.52
CA GLY A 58 19.19 -15.92 -11.34
C GLY A 58 19.38 -15.68 -12.84
N GLU A 59 19.09 -14.47 -13.30
CA GLU A 59 19.16 -14.09 -14.73
C GLU A 59 20.55 -13.60 -15.14
N PHE A 60 21.17 -12.74 -14.32
CA PHE A 60 22.42 -12.04 -14.66
C PHE A 60 23.64 -12.55 -13.90
N GLY A 61 23.45 -13.41 -12.89
CA GLY A 61 24.54 -14.00 -12.12
C GLY A 61 25.22 -15.15 -12.88
N LYS A 62 26.53 -15.07 -13.05
CA LYS A 62 27.32 -16.14 -13.65
C LYS A 62 27.33 -17.39 -12.76
N ASP A 63 27.02 -18.55 -13.34
CA ASP A 63 26.99 -19.87 -12.66
C ASP A 63 26.15 -19.85 -11.37
N TYR A 64 25.07 -19.06 -11.37
CA TYR A 64 24.26 -18.79 -10.18
C TYR A 64 23.64 -20.07 -9.61
N ARG A 65 23.68 -20.19 -8.27
CA ARG A 65 23.01 -21.24 -7.50
C ARG A 65 22.11 -20.61 -6.43
N PRO A 66 20.84 -21.04 -6.30
CA PRO A 66 19.94 -20.59 -5.24
C PRO A 66 20.60 -20.72 -3.87
N VAL A 67 20.38 -19.74 -2.97
CA VAL A 67 20.86 -19.81 -1.59
C VAL A 67 20.27 -21.03 -0.88
N HIS A 68 18.99 -21.32 -1.13
CA HIS A 68 18.33 -22.53 -0.67
C HIS A 68 17.34 -23.05 -1.73
N PRO A 69 17.33 -24.35 -2.06
CA PRO A 69 16.56 -24.89 -3.18
C PRO A 69 15.04 -24.74 -3.04
N GLN A 70 14.53 -24.58 -1.81
CA GLN A 70 13.09 -24.45 -1.55
C GLN A 70 12.60 -23.00 -1.39
N TYR A 71 13.49 -22.00 -1.31
CA TYR A 71 13.07 -20.64 -1.00
C TYR A 71 12.25 -20.00 -2.13
N ALA A 72 12.47 -20.42 -3.37
CA ALA A 72 11.61 -20.01 -4.47
C ALA A 72 10.14 -20.44 -4.26
N PHE A 73 9.91 -21.67 -3.81
CA PHE A 73 8.56 -22.17 -3.49
C PHE A 73 7.93 -21.45 -2.29
N LEU A 74 8.73 -21.14 -1.26
CA LEU A 74 8.24 -20.49 -0.04
C LEU A 74 7.90 -19.01 -0.25
N PHE A 75 8.72 -18.32 -1.03
CA PHE A 75 8.68 -16.86 -1.15
C PHE A 75 8.11 -16.37 -2.48
N ASN A 76 7.79 -17.21 -3.46
CA ASN A 76 6.98 -16.78 -4.60
C ASN A 76 5.58 -16.32 -4.13
N SER A 77 5.21 -15.08 -4.44
CA SER A 77 3.94 -14.49 -4.04
C SER A 77 2.77 -15.04 -4.88
N TYR A 78 2.87 -14.86 -6.19
CA TYR A 78 1.79 -15.13 -7.14
C TYR A 78 2.27 -15.36 -8.58
N TYR A 79 3.57 -15.41 -8.86
CA TYR A 79 4.10 -15.55 -10.21
C TYR A 79 3.92 -16.99 -10.69
N ASN A 80 2.86 -17.26 -11.45
CA ASN A 80 2.51 -18.60 -11.91
C ASN A 80 3.51 -19.10 -12.96
N LEU A 81 4.07 -18.20 -13.78
CA LEU A 81 5.11 -18.51 -14.76
C LEU A 81 6.44 -18.95 -14.13
N ILE A 82 6.69 -18.60 -12.86
CA ILE A 82 7.92 -19.00 -12.15
C ILE A 82 7.80 -20.41 -11.56
N GLY A 83 6.62 -20.78 -11.04
CA GLY A 83 6.37 -22.13 -10.55
C GLY A 83 5.37 -22.20 -9.40
N GLU A 84 5.30 -23.39 -8.79
CA GLU A 84 4.47 -23.64 -7.62
C GLU A 84 4.89 -22.78 -6.42
N ARG A 85 3.95 -22.60 -5.48
CA ARG A 85 4.16 -21.78 -4.29
C ARG A 85 3.36 -22.28 -3.10
N THR A 86 3.75 -21.82 -1.92
CA THR A 86 2.93 -21.96 -0.72
C THR A 86 1.60 -21.23 -0.87
N GLU A 87 0.54 -21.80 -0.29
CA GLU A 87 -0.78 -21.16 -0.26
C GLU A 87 -0.72 -19.89 0.61
N ARG A 88 -1.16 -18.75 0.06
CA ARG A 88 -1.15 -17.44 0.75
C ARG A 88 -1.76 -17.49 2.16
N PRO A 89 -2.93 -18.13 2.42
CA PRO A 89 -3.52 -18.20 3.76
C PRO A 89 -2.75 -19.06 4.77
N LYS A 90 -1.72 -19.80 4.33
CA LYS A 90 -0.95 -20.74 5.16
C LYS A 90 0.46 -20.24 5.48
N ARG A 91 0.83 -19.01 5.09
CA ARG A 91 2.17 -18.44 5.34
C ARG A 91 2.50 -18.40 6.83
N GLY A 92 1.50 -18.12 7.69
CA GLY A 92 1.66 -18.11 9.14
C GLY A 92 1.79 -19.48 9.80
N PHE A 93 1.55 -20.58 9.09
CA PHE A 93 1.76 -21.94 9.62
C PHE A 93 3.21 -22.38 9.56
N LEU A 94 4.03 -21.70 8.75
CA LEU A 94 5.42 -22.04 8.54
C LEU A 94 6.24 -21.55 9.74
N THR A 95 6.77 -22.44 10.57
CA THR A 95 7.72 -22.04 11.64
C THR A 95 9.15 -21.92 11.12
N ARG A 96 9.42 -22.46 9.92
CA ARG A 96 10.69 -22.39 9.21
C ARG A 96 10.52 -21.75 7.83
N PRO A 97 11.53 -21.04 7.31
CA PRO A 97 12.77 -20.66 7.99
C PRO A 97 12.51 -19.72 9.17
N THR A 98 13.41 -19.79 10.16
CA THR A 98 13.43 -18.93 11.34
C THR A 98 13.73 -17.47 10.95
N VAL A 99 13.45 -16.53 11.85
CA VAL A 99 13.75 -15.11 11.62
C VAL A 99 15.25 -14.91 11.32
N ALA A 100 16.13 -15.60 12.05
CA ALA A 100 17.58 -15.55 11.82
C ALA A 100 17.97 -16.07 10.43
N GLU A 101 17.47 -17.23 10.02
CA GLU A 101 17.73 -17.83 8.69
C GLU A 101 17.24 -16.92 7.54
N ILE A 102 16.17 -16.14 7.75
CA ILE A 102 15.69 -15.15 6.77
C ILE A 102 16.60 -13.93 6.68
N TRP A 103 17.14 -13.45 7.80
CA TRP A 103 18.13 -12.38 7.77
C TRP A 103 19.45 -12.84 7.16
N GLU A 104 19.90 -14.07 7.43
CA GLU A 104 21.07 -14.67 6.77
C GLU A 104 20.87 -14.78 5.26
N TYR A 105 19.68 -15.21 4.83
CA TYR A 105 19.32 -15.24 3.41
C TYR A 105 19.40 -13.86 2.76
N ARG A 106 18.88 -12.84 3.45
CA ARG A 106 18.94 -11.45 3.01
C ARG A 106 20.39 -10.99 2.84
N GLU A 107 21.24 -11.20 3.84
CA GLU A 107 22.65 -10.78 3.77
C GLU A 107 23.41 -11.45 2.62
N GLU A 108 23.15 -12.74 2.38
CA GLU A 108 23.78 -13.47 1.28
C GLU A 108 23.37 -12.92 -0.09
N VAL A 109 22.07 -12.66 -0.28
CA VAL A 109 21.56 -12.05 -1.53
C VAL A 109 22.07 -10.62 -1.68
N ASP A 110 22.08 -9.81 -0.63
CA ASP A 110 22.58 -8.42 -0.66
C ASP A 110 24.10 -8.41 -1.02
N SER A 111 24.89 -9.33 -0.46
CA SER A 111 26.31 -9.53 -0.81
C SER A 111 26.51 -9.91 -2.27
N ARG A 112 25.69 -10.80 -2.82
CA ARG A 112 25.74 -11.19 -4.23
C ARG A 112 25.29 -10.06 -5.16
N MET A 113 24.26 -9.31 -4.77
CA MET A 113 23.77 -8.16 -5.53
C MET A 113 24.82 -7.06 -5.64
N ARG A 114 25.51 -6.73 -4.53
CA ARG A 114 26.65 -5.79 -4.56
C ARG A 114 27.70 -6.22 -5.56
N ARG A 115 28.17 -7.48 -5.47
CA ARG A 115 29.15 -8.02 -6.41
C ARG A 115 28.68 -7.98 -7.86
N LEU A 116 27.40 -8.31 -8.12
CA LEU A 116 26.83 -8.24 -9.47
C LEU A 116 26.87 -6.81 -10.02
N ILE A 117 26.38 -5.83 -9.25
CA ILE A 117 26.35 -4.42 -9.66
C ILE A 117 27.76 -3.84 -9.82
N GLU A 118 28.72 -4.26 -9.01
CA GLU A 118 30.12 -3.79 -9.11
C GLU A 118 30.87 -4.38 -10.31
N SER A 119 30.64 -5.66 -10.63
CA SER A 119 31.51 -6.44 -11.53
C SER A 119 30.93 -6.79 -12.90
N CYS A 120 29.61 -6.68 -13.10
CA CYS A 120 29.02 -6.97 -14.42
C CYS A 120 29.48 -5.95 -15.48
N ASP A 121 29.53 -6.37 -16.75
CA ASP A 121 29.81 -5.44 -17.84
C ASP A 121 28.68 -4.43 -18.06
N ASP A 122 28.95 -3.35 -18.78
CA ASP A 122 27.98 -2.25 -18.97
C ASP A 122 26.73 -2.72 -19.73
N ALA A 123 26.87 -3.68 -20.66
CA ALA A 123 25.75 -4.24 -21.40
C ALA A 123 24.80 -5.06 -20.51
N THR A 124 25.33 -5.77 -19.53
CA THR A 124 24.55 -6.47 -18.50
C THR A 124 23.91 -5.47 -17.54
N LEU A 125 24.67 -4.45 -17.12
CA LEU A 125 24.16 -3.41 -16.23
C LEU A 125 22.94 -2.69 -16.85
N GLU A 126 23.00 -2.33 -18.13
CA GLU A 126 21.91 -1.69 -18.86
C GLU A 126 20.60 -2.51 -18.84
N LYS A 127 20.71 -3.84 -18.97
CA LYS A 127 19.56 -4.75 -18.95
C LYS A 127 19.03 -5.01 -17.54
N LEU A 128 19.92 -5.02 -16.55
CA LEU A 128 19.56 -5.24 -15.15
C LEU A 128 18.82 -4.04 -14.54
N LEU A 129 19.20 -2.81 -14.92
CA LEU A 129 18.70 -1.58 -14.29
C LEU A 129 17.17 -1.46 -14.24
N PRO A 130 16.41 -1.71 -15.33
CA PRO A 130 14.95 -1.67 -15.27
C PRO A 130 14.35 -2.70 -14.30
N VAL A 131 14.93 -3.89 -14.20
CA VAL A 131 14.45 -4.94 -13.28
C VAL A 131 14.81 -4.64 -11.83
N LEU A 132 16.01 -4.08 -11.62
CA LEU A 132 16.42 -3.55 -10.31
C LEU A 132 15.46 -2.46 -9.83
N GLU A 133 15.11 -1.53 -10.71
CA GLU A 133 14.16 -0.46 -10.40
C GLU A 133 12.79 -0.99 -9.96
N ILE A 134 12.27 -2.01 -10.65
CA ILE A 134 11.04 -2.71 -10.26
C ILE A 134 11.24 -3.35 -8.88
N GLY A 135 12.36 -4.04 -8.64
CA GLY A 135 12.64 -4.70 -7.37
C GLY A 135 12.72 -3.74 -6.18
N LEU A 136 13.31 -2.56 -6.37
CA LEU A 136 13.39 -1.52 -5.35
C LEU A 136 12.01 -0.95 -5.01
N ASN A 137 11.20 -0.63 -6.04
CA ASN A 137 9.83 -0.15 -5.83
C ASN A 137 8.92 -1.24 -5.24
N HIS A 138 9.12 -2.50 -5.61
CA HIS A 138 8.44 -3.65 -5.04
C HIS A 138 8.75 -3.82 -3.54
N GLU A 139 10.00 -3.65 -3.14
CA GLU A 139 10.35 -3.66 -1.72
C GLU A 139 9.73 -2.48 -0.97
N GLN A 140 9.65 -1.29 -1.57
CA GLN A 140 8.96 -0.15 -0.97
C GLN A 140 7.46 -0.40 -0.77
N GLN A 141 6.78 -1.10 -1.70
CA GLN A 141 5.41 -1.57 -1.47
C GLN A 141 5.34 -2.51 -0.25
N HIS A 142 6.30 -3.42 -0.15
CA HIS A 142 6.39 -4.35 0.99
C HIS A 142 6.76 -3.67 2.32
N GLN A 143 7.43 -2.52 2.30
CA GLN A 143 7.72 -1.71 3.49
C GLN A 143 6.44 -1.07 4.03
N GLU A 144 5.58 -0.55 3.16
CA GLU A 144 4.26 -0.09 3.58
C GLU A 144 3.40 -1.26 4.10
N LEU A 145 3.39 -2.39 3.39
CA LEU A 145 2.68 -3.60 3.84
C LEU A 145 3.18 -4.10 5.19
N LEU A 146 4.50 -4.09 5.44
CA LEU A 146 5.07 -4.45 6.73
C LEU A 146 4.45 -3.62 7.85
N LEU A 147 4.34 -2.29 7.69
CA LEU A 147 3.74 -1.44 8.71
C LEU A 147 2.25 -1.72 8.91
N THR A 148 1.49 -1.98 7.84
CA THR A 148 0.05 -2.32 7.96
C THR A 148 -0.16 -3.68 8.61
N ASP A 149 0.69 -4.64 8.27
CA ASP A 149 0.59 -6.04 8.69
C ASP A 149 1.07 -6.20 10.13
N ILE A 150 2.19 -5.56 10.51
CA ILE A 150 2.65 -5.43 11.90
C ILE A 150 1.55 -4.80 12.76
N LYS A 151 0.97 -3.68 12.32
CA LYS A 151 -0.10 -3.03 13.07
C LYS A 151 -1.28 -3.97 13.31
N PHE A 152 -1.70 -4.71 12.28
CA PHE A 152 -2.81 -5.65 12.39
C PHE A 152 -2.48 -6.84 13.30
N ILE A 153 -1.24 -7.36 13.25
CA ILE A 153 -0.73 -8.43 14.12
C ILE A 153 -0.79 -7.99 15.59
N LEU A 154 -0.20 -6.84 15.91
CA LEU A 154 -0.15 -6.33 17.29
C LEU A 154 -1.54 -6.00 17.85
N PHE A 155 -2.47 -5.55 17.00
CA PHE A 155 -3.85 -5.29 17.40
C PHE A 155 -4.60 -6.54 17.84
N GLN A 156 -4.22 -7.74 17.37
CA GLN A 156 -4.88 -8.99 17.81
C GLN A 156 -4.56 -9.34 19.26
N ALA A 157 -3.45 -8.84 19.80
CA ALA A 157 -3.10 -9.08 21.18
C ALA A 157 -3.94 -8.16 22.09
N PRO A 158 -4.67 -8.70 23.08
CA PRO A 158 -5.52 -7.91 23.98
C PRO A 158 -4.72 -6.97 24.91
N LEU A 159 -3.39 -7.13 24.94
CA LEU A 159 -2.47 -6.25 25.64
C LEU A 159 -2.18 -4.95 24.86
N TYR A 160 -2.61 -4.86 23.60
CA TYR A 160 -2.36 -3.74 22.69
C TYR A 160 -0.90 -3.24 22.70
N PRO A 161 0.08 -4.13 22.43
CA PRO A 161 1.49 -3.76 22.44
C PRO A 161 1.77 -2.66 21.42
N ALA A 162 2.51 -1.63 21.84
CA ALA A 162 3.00 -0.61 20.93
C ALA A 162 4.16 -1.17 20.09
N TYR A 163 4.15 -0.90 18.78
CA TYR A 163 5.29 -1.20 17.90
C TYR A 163 6.50 -0.34 18.26
N VAL A 164 6.29 0.95 18.51
CA VAL A 164 7.31 1.88 19.01
C VAL A 164 6.72 2.75 20.12
N SER A 165 7.40 2.79 21.27
CA SER A 165 6.96 3.63 22.40
C SER A 165 7.04 5.12 22.07
N GLY A 166 6.09 5.90 22.58
CA GLY A 166 6.02 7.34 22.36
C GLY A 166 4.60 7.80 22.06
N GLN A 167 4.43 9.11 21.85
CA GLN A 167 3.17 9.67 21.39
C GLN A 167 3.24 9.95 19.89
N GLN A 168 2.21 9.56 19.16
CA GLN A 168 2.06 9.95 17.76
C GLN A 168 1.81 11.47 17.70
N SER A 169 2.79 12.24 17.21
CA SER A 169 2.61 13.67 16.98
C SER A 169 1.97 13.90 15.62
N MET A 170 0.63 13.94 15.57
CA MET A 170 -0.09 14.43 14.38
C MET A 170 -0.22 15.96 14.49
N LYS A 171 0.59 16.70 13.72
CA LYS A 171 0.70 18.17 13.83
C LYS A 171 -0.17 18.98 12.86
N ARG A 172 -1.08 18.36 12.08
CA ARG A 172 -1.84 19.10 11.06
C ARG A 172 -3.34 18.88 11.17
N LYS A 173 -4.05 19.97 11.47
CA LYS A 173 -5.48 20.11 11.22
C LYS A 173 -5.74 19.95 9.72
N ALA A 174 -6.79 19.21 9.36
CA ALA A 174 -7.23 19.10 7.97
C ALA A 174 -7.49 20.50 7.38
N ALA A 175 -7.03 20.75 6.15
CA ALA A 175 -7.29 22.00 5.47
C ALA A 175 -8.81 22.15 5.22
N GLU A 176 -9.39 23.27 5.62
CA GLU A 176 -10.82 23.53 5.46
C GLU A 176 -11.14 24.07 4.05
N GLY A 177 -12.40 23.92 3.63
CA GLY A 177 -12.90 24.45 2.38
C GLY A 177 -12.74 23.51 1.18
N TRP A 178 -12.98 24.07 0.00
CA TRP A 178 -13.08 23.33 -1.27
C TRP A 178 -12.34 24.09 -2.36
N THR A 179 -11.62 23.36 -3.21
CA THR A 179 -11.00 23.90 -4.42
C THR A 179 -11.83 23.50 -5.62
N GLY A 180 -12.21 24.48 -6.45
CA GLY A 180 -12.96 24.26 -7.69
C GLY A 180 -12.05 24.07 -8.91
N PHE A 181 -12.54 23.27 -9.85
CA PHE A 181 -11.89 22.92 -11.10
C PHE A 181 -12.91 23.00 -12.24
N GLU A 182 -12.58 23.75 -13.29
CA GLU A 182 -13.47 23.97 -14.45
C GLU A 182 -13.72 22.72 -15.30
N GLY A 183 -12.96 21.64 -15.08
CA GLY A 183 -12.97 20.46 -15.94
C GLY A 183 -12.30 20.71 -17.30
N GLY A 184 -12.74 19.98 -18.32
CA GLY A 184 -12.15 19.97 -19.66
C GLY A 184 -11.42 18.66 -19.98
N VAL A 185 -10.73 18.64 -21.12
CA VAL A 185 -9.90 17.49 -21.51
C VAL A 185 -8.56 17.57 -20.81
N VAL A 186 -8.26 16.59 -19.97
CA VAL A 186 -7.01 16.48 -19.20
C VAL A 186 -6.19 15.28 -19.67
N GLN A 187 -4.89 15.30 -19.38
CA GLN A 187 -3.97 14.21 -19.67
C GLN A 187 -3.69 13.41 -18.39
N ILE A 188 -4.02 12.12 -18.41
CA ILE A 188 -3.90 11.19 -17.28
C ILE A 188 -2.89 10.10 -17.59
N GLY A 189 -2.09 9.72 -16.61
CA GLY A 189 -1.10 8.65 -16.70
C GLY A 189 0.32 9.18 -16.89
N HIS A 190 1.28 8.29 -16.68
CA HIS A 190 2.70 8.62 -16.69
C HIS A 190 3.21 8.91 -18.11
N SER A 191 4.11 9.89 -18.25
CA SER A 191 4.79 10.20 -19.53
C SER A 191 6.23 10.68 -19.36
N GLY A 192 6.85 10.40 -18.21
CA GLY A 192 8.25 10.72 -17.97
C GLY A 192 9.18 9.59 -18.42
N GLU A 193 10.47 9.79 -18.22
CA GLU A 193 11.50 8.74 -18.32
C GLU A 193 11.78 8.10 -16.95
N ASP A 194 11.29 8.72 -15.87
CA ASP A 194 11.37 8.18 -14.52
C ASP A 194 10.54 6.90 -14.38
N PHE A 195 10.80 6.13 -13.32
CA PHE A 195 10.05 4.92 -13.07
C PHE A 195 8.55 5.18 -12.87
N ALA A 196 7.74 4.32 -13.49
CA ALA A 196 6.33 4.13 -13.18
C ALA A 196 5.97 2.65 -13.30
N PHE A 197 4.96 2.20 -12.56
CA PHE A 197 4.39 0.89 -12.80
C PHE A 197 3.66 0.88 -14.14
N ASP A 198 3.59 -0.29 -14.79
CA ASP A 198 2.91 -0.48 -16.07
C ASP A 198 1.43 -0.08 -16.03
N ASN A 199 0.78 -0.21 -14.87
CA ASN A 199 -0.62 0.20 -14.67
C ASN A 199 -0.85 1.72 -14.71
N GLU A 200 0.21 2.53 -14.66
CA GLU A 200 0.17 4.00 -14.78
C GLU A 200 0.25 4.44 -16.25
N LEU A 201 0.40 3.48 -17.18
CA LEU A 201 0.61 3.69 -18.62
C LEU A 201 -0.51 3.06 -19.47
N PRO A 202 -0.71 3.52 -20.72
CA PRO A 202 -0.12 4.72 -21.30
C PRO A 202 -0.84 6.00 -20.86
N ARG A 203 -0.17 7.15 -21.05
CA ARG A 203 -0.82 8.46 -20.91
C ARG A 203 -1.94 8.62 -21.95
N HIS A 204 -3.10 9.09 -21.52
CA HIS A 204 -4.29 9.22 -22.34
C HIS A 204 -5.14 10.43 -21.92
N GLN A 205 -6.12 10.78 -22.77
CA GLN A 205 -7.05 11.88 -22.49
C GLN A 205 -8.27 11.40 -21.70
N GLN A 206 -8.70 12.21 -20.73
CA GLN A 206 -9.97 12.06 -20.02
C GLN A 206 -10.75 13.37 -20.07
N LEU A 207 -12.08 13.28 -20.20
CA LEU A 207 -12.97 14.43 -20.13
C LEU A 207 -13.52 14.56 -18.72
N LEU A 208 -13.24 15.68 -18.06
CA LEU A 208 -13.78 16.02 -16.74
C LEU A 208 -14.86 17.10 -16.87
N ARG A 209 -15.97 16.93 -16.14
CA ARG A 209 -16.94 18.01 -15.90
C ARG A 209 -16.40 18.95 -14.82
N PRO A 210 -16.96 20.17 -14.64
CA PRO A 210 -16.64 21.00 -13.49
C PRO A 210 -16.90 20.27 -12.16
N TYR A 211 -15.95 20.35 -11.23
CA TYR A 211 -16.01 19.66 -9.93
C TYR A 211 -15.28 20.46 -8.85
N ARG A 212 -15.51 20.09 -7.59
CA ARG A 212 -14.80 20.62 -6.43
C ARG A 212 -14.29 19.47 -5.58
N LEU A 213 -13.09 19.62 -5.04
CA LEU A 213 -12.52 18.69 -4.07
C LEU A 213 -12.34 19.37 -2.72
N ALA A 214 -12.62 18.64 -1.65
CA ALA A 214 -12.33 19.09 -0.30
C ALA A 214 -10.82 19.33 -0.14
N ASN A 215 -10.43 20.41 0.52
CA ASN A 215 -9.01 20.76 0.71
C ASN A 215 -8.31 19.81 1.66
N GLY A 216 -9.03 19.21 2.61
CA GLY A 216 -8.54 18.23 3.57
C GLY A 216 -9.26 16.89 3.46
N GLN A 217 -8.68 15.88 4.09
CA GLN A 217 -9.34 14.60 4.31
C GLN A 217 -10.39 14.73 5.43
N VAL A 218 -11.39 13.86 5.41
CA VAL A 218 -12.42 13.75 6.45
C VAL A 218 -11.76 13.47 7.80
N SER A 219 -12.10 14.23 8.83
CA SER A 219 -11.55 14.06 10.17
C SER A 219 -12.29 12.99 10.99
N ASN A 220 -11.65 12.53 12.07
CA ASN A 220 -12.28 11.66 13.06
C ASN A 220 -13.54 12.29 13.67
N ALA A 221 -13.55 13.61 13.89
CA ALA A 221 -14.72 14.33 14.39
C ALA A 221 -15.90 14.26 13.42
N GLN A 222 -15.66 14.54 12.13
CA GLN A 222 -16.68 14.44 11.09
C GLN A 222 -17.20 13.00 10.95
N TYR A 223 -16.30 12.02 11.02
CA TYR A 223 -16.70 10.61 10.97
C TYR A 223 -17.49 10.17 12.22
N MET A 224 -17.19 10.75 13.38
CA MET A 224 -17.97 10.54 14.60
C MET A 224 -19.41 11.05 14.45
N GLU A 225 -19.63 12.20 13.80
CA GLU A 225 -20.97 12.71 13.49
C GLU A 225 -21.76 11.73 12.61
N PHE A 226 -21.12 11.16 11.59
CA PHE A 226 -21.71 10.09 10.76
C PHE A 226 -22.12 8.90 11.62
N MET A 227 -21.23 8.38 12.47
CA MET A 227 -21.54 7.28 13.39
C MET A 227 -22.70 7.59 14.33
N GLN A 228 -22.68 8.76 14.98
CA GLN A 228 -23.71 9.20 15.93
C GLN A 228 -25.08 9.42 15.27
N SER A 229 -25.11 9.77 13.99
CA SER A 229 -26.34 9.91 13.20
C SER A 229 -26.93 8.58 12.69
N GLY A 230 -26.39 7.45 13.14
CA GLY A 230 -26.80 6.11 12.71
C GLY A 230 -26.13 5.64 11.42
N GLY A 231 -24.94 6.15 11.10
CA GLY A 231 -24.23 5.82 9.85
C GLY A 231 -24.08 4.32 9.57
N TYR A 232 -23.83 3.50 10.59
CA TYR A 232 -23.72 2.03 10.49
C TYR A 232 -25.04 1.27 10.69
N THR A 233 -26.17 1.98 10.88
CA THR A 233 -27.49 1.36 11.10
C THR A 233 -28.54 1.76 10.06
N ARG A 234 -28.17 2.63 9.11
CA ARG A 234 -29.04 3.21 8.10
C ARG A 234 -28.67 2.74 6.69
N PRO A 235 -29.36 1.72 6.13
CA PRO A 235 -28.99 1.10 4.87
C PRO A 235 -29.01 2.05 3.67
N GLU A 236 -29.77 3.14 3.72
CA GLU A 236 -29.91 4.10 2.62
C GLU A 236 -28.60 4.80 2.23
N PHE A 237 -27.57 4.78 3.09
CA PHE A 237 -26.26 5.35 2.78
C PHE A 237 -25.33 4.37 2.07
N TRP A 238 -25.61 3.07 2.14
CA TRP A 238 -24.68 2.04 1.74
C TRP A 238 -24.97 1.50 0.34
N LEU A 239 -23.92 1.14 -0.39
CA LEU A 239 -24.04 0.19 -1.49
C LEU A 239 -24.51 -1.16 -0.94
N SER A 240 -25.24 -1.94 -1.74
CA SER A 240 -25.80 -3.23 -1.32
C SER A 240 -24.74 -4.15 -0.71
N ASP A 241 -23.64 -4.42 -1.43
CA ASP A 241 -22.54 -5.27 -0.95
C ASP A 241 -21.89 -4.72 0.32
N GLY A 242 -21.81 -3.39 0.43
CA GLY A 242 -21.30 -2.71 1.63
C GLY A 242 -22.22 -2.92 2.84
N TRP A 243 -23.53 -2.81 2.65
CA TRP A 243 -24.50 -3.06 3.71
C TRP A 243 -24.46 -4.51 4.18
N ASP A 244 -24.41 -5.47 3.25
CA ASP A 244 -24.33 -6.89 3.57
C ASP A 244 -23.09 -7.21 4.40
N ILE A 245 -21.93 -6.65 4.05
CA ILE A 245 -20.68 -6.83 4.80
C ILE A 245 -20.74 -6.16 6.18
N VAL A 246 -21.29 -4.94 6.29
CA VAL A 246 -21.48 -4.26 7.58
C VAL A 246 -22.34 -5.09 8.53
N GLN A 247 -23.40 -5.73 8.00
CA GLN A 247 -24.25 -6.63 8.79
C GLN A 247 -23.53 -7.92 9.15
N GLN A 248 -22.88 -8.59 8.18
CA GLN A 248 -22.20 -9.87 8.36
C GLN A 248 -21.03 -9.78 9.35
N GLN A 249 -20.24 -8.72 9.27
CA GLN A 249 -19.05 -8.51 10.10
C GLN A 249 -19.30 -7.59 11.30
N HIS A 250 -20.54 -7.12 11.48
CA HIS A 250 -20.97 -6.26 12.57
C HIS A 250 -20.12 -4.99 12.72
N TRP A 251 -19.78 -4.31 11.61
CA TRP A 251 -19.01 -3.08 11.67
C TRP A 251 -19.80 -1.96 12.37
N ARG A 252 -19.12 -1.21 13.25
CA ARG A 252 -19.72 -0.11 14.04
C ARG A 252 -18.88 1.16 14.10
N ALA A 253 -17.62 1.08 13.68
CA ALA A 253 -16.63 2.15 13.68
C ALA A 253 -15.47 1.74 12.75
N PRO A 254 -14.58 2.65 12.33
CA PRO A 254 -13.37 2.33 11.58
C PRO A 254 -12.53 1.24 12.26
N GLN A 255 -11.72 0.53 11.47
CA GLN A 255 -10.86 -0.52 12.02
C GLN A 255 -9.91 0.08 13.07
N TYR A 256 -9.73 -0.62 14.18
CA TYR A 256 -8.91 -0.22 15.34
C TYR A 256 -9.54 0.81 16.29
N TRP A 257 -10.76 1.28 16.04
CA TRP A 257 -11.48 2.07 17.02
C TRP A 257 -12.08 1.16 18.09
N LEU A 258 -11.82 1.50 19.36
CA LEU A 258 -12.27 0.76 20.53
C LEU A 258 -12.97 1.70 21.49
N GLN A 259 -14.07 1.24 22.09
CA GLN A 259 -14.74 1.97 23.15
C GLN A 259 -14.27 1.44 24.50
N GLN A 260 -13.73 2.32 25.36
CA GLN A 260 -13.28 2.01 26.72
C GLN A 260 -13.78 3.10 27.66
N ASP A 261 -14.45 2.72 28.74
CA ASP A 261 -15.00 3.64 29.75
C ASP A 261 -15.88 4.78 29.18
N GLY A 262 -16.59 4.50 28.09
CA GLY A 262 -17.44 5.47 27.40
C GLY A 262 -16.72 6.35 26.39
N GLU A 263 -15.39 6.25 26.27
CA GLU A 263 -14.55 7.05 25.37
C GLU A 263 -14.03 6.23 24.19
N TRP A 264 -13.90 6.88 23.03
CA TRP A 264 -13.30 6.27 21.85
C TRP A 264 -11.79 6.39 21.86
N HIS A 265 -11.13 5.27 21.64
CA HIS A 265 -9.71 5.12 21.48
C HIS A 265 -9.41 4.56 20.09
N ALA A 266 -8.21 4.81 19.57
CA ALA A 266 -7.71 4.20 18.35
C ALA A 266 -6.40 3.48 18.65
N PHE A 267 -6.28 2.23 18.20
CA PHE A 267 -4.99 1.54 18.23
C PHE A 267 -4.08 2.06 17.10
N THR A 268 -2.88 2.50 17.48
CA THR A 268 -1.86 3.08 16.60
C THR A 268 -0.58 2.23 16.64
N LEU A 269 0.40 2.53 15.78
CA LEU A 269 1.74 1.94 15.90
C LEU A 269 2.45 2.33 17.21
N HIS A 270 1.92 3.32 17.93
CA HIS A 270 2.41 3.77 19.23
C HIS A 270 1.57 3.25 20.41
N GLY A 271 0.70 2.25 20.16
CA GLY A 271 -0.21 1.68 21.14
C GLY A 271 -1.59 2.33 21.10
N LEU A 272 -2.42 1.99 22.09
CA LEU A 272 -3.77 2.51 22.24
C LEU A 272 -3.74 3.95 22.76
N ALA A 273 -4.42 4.86 22.06
CA ALA A 273 -4.49 6.27 22.42
C ALA A 273 -5.92 6.81 22.26
N GLY A 274 -6.25 7.85 23.02
CA GLY A 274 -7.52 8.57 22.86
C GLY A 274 -7.67 9.11 21.43
N LEU A 275 -8.88 9.00 20.88
CA LEU A 275 -9.17 9.39 19.50
C LEU A 275 -8.91 10.89 19.29
N GLN A 276 -8.06 11.24 18.33
CA GLN A 276 -7.72 12.63 18.00
C GLN A 276 -8.75 13.22 17.03
N PRO A 277 -9.61 14.18 17.44
CA PRO A 277 -10.75 14.61 16.61
C PRO A 277 -10.35 15.23 15.26
N ASP A 278 -9.25 15.99 15.24
CA ASP A 278 -8.79 16.72 14.06
C ASP A 278 -7.95 15.89 13.08
N ALA A 279 -7.55 14.67 13.46
CA ALA A 279 -6.79 13.78 12.60
C ALA A 279 -7.69 13.18 11.50
N PRO A 280 -7.16 12.90 10.28
CA PRO A 280 -7.91 12.20 9.25
C PRO A 280 -8.43 10.84 9.73
N VAL A 281 -9.67 10.52 9.39
CA VAL A 281 -10.22 9.18 9.65
C VAL A 281 -9.44 8.14 8.84
N CYS A 282 -8.97 7.11 9.54
CA CYS A 282 -8.07 6.09 9.01
C CYS A 282 -8.68 4.70 9.15
N HIS A 283 -8.26 3.79 8.26
CA HIS A 283 -8.64 2.38 8.25
C HIS A 283 -10.13 2.14 8.00
N VAL A 284 -10.64 2.85 6.99
CA VAL A 284 -12.00 2.72 6.48
C VAL A 284 -11.99 2.01 5.12
N SER A 285 -12.94 1.11 4.92
CA SER A 285 -13.19 0.46 3.63
C SER A 285 -13.67 1.47 2.58
N TYR A 286 -13.66 1.07 1.30
CA TYR A 286 -14.31 1.84 0.25
C TYR A 286 -15.80 2.02 0.56
N TYR A 287 -16.47 0.98 1.07
CA TYR A 287 -17.88 1.04 1.44
C TYR A 287 -18.16 2.07 2.54
N GLU A 288 -17.32 2.13 3.57
CA GLU A 288 -17.38 3.14 4.62
C GLU A 288 -17.14 4.56 4.06
N ALA A 289 -16.15 4.71 3.18
CA ALA A 289 -15.82 5.98 2.54
C ALA A 289 -16.98 6.53 1.69
N ASP A 290 -17.57 5.66 0.88
CA ASP A 290 -18.67 5.96 -0.01
C ASP A 290 -19.99 6.22 0.76
N ALA A 291 -20.27 5.43 1.81
CA ALA A 291 -21.42 5.67 2.70
C ALA A 291 -21.32 7.01 3.44
N PHE A 292 -20.13 7.33 3.94
CA PHE A 292 -19.86 8.65 4.54
C PHE A 292 -20.10 9.79 3.52
N ALA A 293 -19.60 9.64 2.29
CA ALA A 293 -19.79 10.65 1.25
C ALA A 293 -21.28 10.85 0.91
N ARG A 294 -22.07 9.77 0.81
CA ARG A 294 -23.52 9.87 0.60
C ARG A 294 -24.23 10.56 1.76
N TRP A 295 -23.91 10.19 3.00
CA TRP A 295 -24.47 10.84 4.19
C TRP A 295 -24.19 12.34 4.20
N ALA A 296 -22.99 12.75 3.80
CA ALA A 296 -22.59 14.15 3.69
C ALA A 296 -23.23 14.89 2.48
N GLY A 297 -24.03 14.21 1.65
CA GLY A 297 -24.59 14.77 0.42
C GLY A 297 -23.52 15.10 -0.64
N LYS A 298 -22.44 14.30 -0.67
CA LYS A 298 -21.27 14.43 -1.57
C LYS A 298 -21.00 13.10 -2.27
N ARG A 299 -19.83 12.98 -2.92
CA ARG A 299 -19.32 11.74 -3.53
C ARG A 299 -17.82 11.59 -3.29
N LEU A 300 -17.27 10.44 -3.68
CA LEU A 300 -15.82 10.27 -3.80
C LEU A 300 -15.33 10.81 -5.16
N PRO A 301 -14.12 11.39 -5.24
CA PRO A 301 -13.51 11.79 -6.51
C PRO A 301 -13.26 10.57 -7.39
N THR A 302 -13.30 10.74 -8.72
CA THR A 302 -12.67 9.76 -9.62
C THR A 302 -11.14 9.84 -9.50
N GLU A 303 -10.42 8.78 -9.89
CA GLU A 303 -8.95 8.83 -9.92
C GLU A 303 -8.43 9.93 -10.86
N PHE A 304 -9.21 10.26 -11.90
CA PHE A 304 -8.88 11.26 -12.91
C PHE A 304 -9.04 12.68 -12.39
N GLU A 305 -10.13 12.96 -11.65
CA GLU A 305 -10.30 14.22 -10.93
C GLU A 305 -9.18 14.43 -9.91
N TRP A 306 -8.84 13.38 -9.16
CA TRP A 306 -7.78 13.43 -8.17
C TRP A 306 -6.42 13.74 -8.81
N GLU A 307 -6.06 13.02 -9.88
CA GLU A 307 -4.78 13.21 -10.58
C GLU A 307 -4.67 14.59 -11.23
N ALA A 308 -5.73 15.07 -11.87
CA ALA A 308 -5.75 16.40 -12.46
C ALA A 308 -5.64 17.53 -11.41
N ALA A 309 -6.11 17.25 -10.18
CA ALA A 309 -6.13 18.22 -9.10
C ALA A 309 -4.86 18.26 -8.24
N ILE A 310 -4.02 17.22 -8.27
CA ILE A 310 -2.96 17.00 -7.27
C ILE A 310 -2.04 18.20 -7.04
N GLY A 311 -1.69 18.96 -8.07
CA GLY A 311 -0.86 20.17 -7.95
C GLY A 311 -1.48 21.31 -7.14
N LYS A 312 -2.78 21.23 -6.82
CA LYS A 312 -3.53 22.17 -5.99
C LYS A 312 -4.08 21.55 -4.71
N LEU A 313 -3.98 20.23 -4.54
CA LEU A 313 -4.46 19.55 -3.35
C LEU A 313 -3.55 19.82 -2.15
N GLN A 314 -4.16 19.93 -0.97
CA GLN A 314 -3.46 20.06 0.30
C GLN A 314 -3.68 18.80 1.14
N GLY A 315 -2.73 18.53 2.04
CA GLY A 315 -2.86 17.45 3.02
C GLY A 315 -2.88 16.02 2.46
N THR A 316 -2.45 15.82 1.21
CA THR A 316 -2.21 14.49 0.62
C THR A 316 -0.99 13.82 1.28
N GLY A 317 -0.85 12.49 1.12
CA GLY A 317 0.27 11.73 1.68
C GLY A 317 0.11 11.35 3.15
N GLN A 318 -1.01 11.68 3.79
CA GLN A 318 -1.32 11.21 5.13
C GLN A 318 -1.97 9.82 5.10
N LEU A 319 -2.98 9.64 4.24
CA LEU A 319 -3.66 8.35 4.03
C LEU A 319 -3.96 8.20 2.55
N TRP A 320 -3.97 6.96 2.06
CA TRP A 320 -4.49 6.65 0.74
C TRP A 320 -5.95 7.06 0.66
N GLU A 321 -6.30 7.83 -0.37
CA GLU A 321 -7.64 8.37 -0.56
C GLU A 321 -8.42 7.49 -1.52
N TRP A 322 -9.52 6.89 -1.05
CA TRP A 322 -10.42 6.12 -1.90
C TRP A 322 -11.00 6.98 -3.03
N THR A 323 -11.00 6.44 -4.25
CA THR A 323 -11.64 7.05 -5.41
C THR A 323 -12.85 6.23 -5.84
N SER A 324 -13.78 6.83 -6.59
CA SER A 324 -14.91 6.13 -7.22
C SER A 324 -14.53 5.37 -8.49
N SER A 325 -13.23 5.23 -8.79
CA SER A 325 -12.73 4.54 -9.97
C SER A 325 -12.37 3.08 -9.67
N ALA A 326 -12.94 2.16 -10.45
CA ALA A 326 -12.50 0.76 -10.46
C ALA A 326 -11.08 0.64 -11.02
N TYR A 327 -10.29 -0.29 -10.49
CA TYR A 327 -8.95 -0.57 -10.97
C TYR A 327 -9.00 -1.33 -12.30
N LEU A 328 -9.10 -0.56 -13.38
CA LEU A 328 -9.17 -1.05 -14.77
C LEU A 328 -7.91 -0.66 -15.54
N PRO A 329 -7.58 -1.40 -16.63
CA PRO A 329 -6.52 -1.00 -17.54
C PRO A 329 -6.83 0.35 -18.17
N TYR A 330 -5.83 1.23 -18.26
CA TYR A 330 -5.95 2.42 -19.09
C TYR A 330 -6.09 2.04 -20.57
N PRO A 331 -6.75 2.87 -21.41
CA PRO A 331 -6.88 2.60 -22.83
C PRO A 331 -5.51 2.39 -23.49
N GLY A 332 -5.30 1.21 -24.09
CA GLY A 332 -4.03 0.84 -24.72
C GLY A 332 -3.02 0.16 -23.81
N TYR A 333 -3.33 -0.05 -22.51
CA TYR A 333 -2.51 -0.85 -21.61
C TYR A 333 -2.26 -2.25 -22.19
N ARG A 334 -1.00 -2.68 -22.09
CA ARG A 334 -0.57 -4.05 -22.40
C ARG A 334 0.45 -4.46 -21.33
N PRO A 335 0.27 -5.59 -20.64
CA PRO A 335 1.26 -6.05 -19.67
C PRO A 335 2.59 -6.36 -20.39
N PRO A 336 3.74 -6.15 -19.73
CA PRO A 336 5.03 -6.64 -20.22
C PRO A 336 5.00 -8.15 -20.50
N GLU A 337 5.85 -8.63 -21.40
CA GLU A 337 6.02 -10.07 -21.61
C GLU A 337 6.75 -10.75 -20.44
N GLY A 338 6.54 -12.05 -20.28
CA GLY A 338 7.19 -12.86 -19.25
C GLY A 338 6.58 -12.72 -17.85
N ALA A 339 7.27 -13.27 -16.85
CA ALA A 339 6.77 -13.34 -15.47
C ALA A 339 6.48 -11.96 -14.86
N ILE A 340 7.29 -10.93 -15.18
CA ILE A 340 7.07 -9.56 -14.71
C ILE A 340 5.71 -9.00 -15.18
N GLY A 341 5.16 -9.47 -16.30
CA GLY A 341 3.82 -9.10 -16.77
C GLY A 341 2.68 -9.48 -15.83
N GLU A 342 2.91 -10.41 -14.90
CA GLU A 342 1.92 -10.80 -13.89
C GLU A 342 1.78 -9.78 -12.74
N TYR A 343 2.62 -8.75 -12.68
CA TYR A 343 2.69 -7.84 -11.53
C TYR A 343 1.38 -7.11 -11.26
N ASN A 344 0.76 -6.52 -12.29
CA ASN A 344 -0.40 -5.64 -12.13
C ASN A 344 -1.63 -6.09 -12.92
N GLY A 345 -1.51 -6.40 -14.21
CA GLY A 345 -2.64 -6.55 -15.12
C GLY A 345 -3.67 -7.60 -14.70
N LYS A 346 -3.22 -8.73 -14.13
CA LYS A 346 -4.12 -9.82 -13.69
C LYS A 346 -5.01 -9.46 -12.50
N PHE A 347 -4.74 -8.33 -11.83
CA PHE A 347 -5.48 -7.84 -10.67
C PHE A 347 -6.52 -6.76 -11.04
N MET A 348 -6.65 -6.39 -12.31
CA MET A 348 -7.55 -5.34 -12.80
C MET A 348 -9.03 -5.78 -12.87
N VAL A 349 -9.56 -6.28 -11.74
CA VAL A 349 -10.95 -6.69 -11.55
C VAL A 349 -11.31 -6.67 -10.06
N ASN A 350 -12.54 -6.29 -9.73
CA ASN A 350 -13.11 -6.31 -8.36
C ASN A 350 -12.33 -5.49 -7.31
N GLN A 351 -11.58 -4.47 -7.74
CA GLN A 351 -10.80 -3.60 -6.86
C GLN A 351 -11.04 -2.13 -7.19
N MET A 352 -10.87 -1.26 -6.20
CA MET A 352 -11.04 0.18 -6.33
C MET A 352 -9.69 0.88 -6.20
N VAL A 353 -9.52 1.99 -6.90
CA VAL A 353 -8.27 2.76 -6.93
C VAL A 353 -8.19 3.71 -5.73
N LEU A 354 -7.00 3.82 -5.15
CA LEU A 354 -6.65 4.82 -4.15
C LEU A 354 -5.43 5.64 -4.60
N ARG A 355 -5.38 6.90 -4.15
CA ARG A 355 -4.33 7.86 -4.55
C ARG A 355 -3.70 8.56 -3.35
N GLY A 356 -2.53 9.18 -3.57
CA GLY A 356 -1.92 10.12 -2.63
C GLY A 356 -0.80 9.59 -1.73
N GLY A 357 -0.69 8.27 -1.50
CA GLY A 357 0.22 7.73 -0.50
C GLY A 357 -0.28 7.90 0.93
N SER A 358 0.38 7.25 1.88
CA SER A 358 0.08 7.29 3.30
C SER A 358 1.31 7.64 4.14
N VAL A 359 1.11 7.82 5.44
CA VAL A 359 2.19 7.92 6.44
C VAL A 359 3.13 6.70 6.45
N ALA A 360 2.72 5.57 5.87
CA ALA A 360 3.52 4.35 5.75
C ALA A 360 4.17 4.19 4.37
N THR A 361 3.82 5.03 3.38
CA THR A 361 4.43 4.99 2.04
C THR A 361 5.86 5.53 2.11
N PRO A 362 6.89 4.78 1.68
CA PRO A 362 8.27 5.24 1.74
C PRO A 362 8.53 6.52 0.95
N ALA A 363 9.44 7.36 1.46
CA ALA A 363 9.85 8.58 0.76
C ALA A 363 10.41 8.24 -0.64
N GLY A 364 10.02 9.03 -1.65
CA GLY A 364 10.41 8.81 -3.04
C GLY A 364 9.64 7.72 -3.78
N HIS A 365 8.75 6.97 -3.11
CA HIS A 365 7.94 5.94 -3.77
C HIS A 365 6.70 6.50 -4.49
N ILE A 366 6.11 7.57 -3.97
CA ILE A 366 4.84 8.10 -4.48
C ILE A 366 5.03 8.96 -5.73
N ARG A 367 4.04 8.90 -6.63
CA ARG A 367 3.95 9.74 -7.83
C ARG A 367 2.53 10.28 -7.98
N PRO A 368 2.34 11.44 -8.64
CA PRO A 368 1.02 11.92 -9.03
C PRO A 368 0.18 10.87 -9.75
N THR A 369 0.80 9.99 -10.56
CA THR A 369 0.15 8.95 -11.38
C THR A 369 0.00 7.61 -10.66
N TYR A 370 0.54 7.45 -9.45
CA TYR A 370 0.57 6.17 -8.73
C TYR A 370 -0.85 5.64 -8.44
N ARG A 371 -1.15 4.41 -8.88
CA ARG A 371 -2.45 3.76 -8.66
C ARG A 371 -2.31 2.63 -7.65
N ASN A 372 -2.64 2.90 -6.38
CA ASN A 372 -2.83 1.82 -5.40
C ASN A 372 -4.22 1.21 -5.62
N PHE A 373 -4.41 -0.05 -5.28
CA PHE A 373 -5.66 -0.76 -5.51
C PHE A 373 -5.91 -1.82 -4.46
N TRP A 374 -7.16 -1.89 -3.99
CA TRP A 374 -7.60 -2.89 -3.02
C TRP A 374 -9.05 -3.28 -3.25
N HIS A 375 -9.43 -4.48 -2.79
CA HIS A 375 -10.84 -4.86 -2.71
C HIS A 375 -11.60 -3.87 -1.81
N PRO A 376 -12.87 -3.56 -2.14
CA PRO A 376 -13.62 -2.47 -1.53
C PRO A 376 -13.88 -2.65 -0.03
N ASP A 377 -13.79 -3.88 0.50
CA ASP A 377 -14.03 -4.20 1.91
C ASP A 377 -12.75 -4.14 2.77
N ARG A 378 -11.58 -3.86 2.18
CA ARG A 378 -10.31 -3.88 2.93
C ARG A 378 -10.13 -2.63 3.79
N ARG A 379 -9.70 -2.84 5.03
CA ARG A 379 -9.62 -1.79 6.07
C ARG A 379 -8.24 -1.65 6.73
N TRP A 380 -7.40 -2.69 6.72
CA TRP A 380 -6.14 -2.67 7.49
C TRP A 380 -5.08 -1.71 6.93
N GLN A 381 -5.18 -1.37 5.64
CA GLN A 381 -4.37 -0.36 4.97
C GLN A 381 -4.61 1.05 5.57
N PHE A 382 -3.63 1.94 5.45
CA PHE A 382 -3.75 3.35 5.87
C PHE A 382 -4.59 4.14 4.86
N THR A 383 -5.91 3.95 4.94
CA THR A 383 -6.92 4.43 4.00
C THR A 383 -7.84 5.45 4.64
N GLY A 384 -8.19 6.50 3.91
CA GLY A 384 -9.02 7.60 4.35
C GLY A 384 -9.92 8.13 3.24
N ILE A 385 -10.54 9.29 3.48
CA ILE A 385 -11.61 9.83 2.65
C ILE A 385 -11.27 11.28 2.28
N ARG A 386 -11.35 11.60 0.99
CA ARG A 386 -11.47 12.98 0.48
C ARG A 386 -12.78 13.10 -0.27
N LEU A 387 -13.56 14.14 0.02
CA LEU A 387 -14.84 14.36 -0.62
C LEU A 387 -14.68 15.13 -1.93
N ALA A 388 -15.60 14.85 -2.86
CA ALA A 388 -15.80 15.55 -4.10
C ALA A 388 -17.28 15.95 -4.27
N GLU A 389 -17.53 17.02 -5.02
CA GLU A 389 -18.87 17.40 -5.48
C GLU A 389 -18.81 17.98 -6.89
N ASP A 390 -19.92 17.92 -7.61
CA ASP A 390 -20.06 18.61 -8.89
C ASP A 390 -20.19 20.12 -8.64
N ALA A 391 -19.61 20.94 -9.52
CA ALA A 391 -19.59 22.41 -9.38
C ALA A 391 -20.77 23.11 -10.06
#